data_AF-A0A0F4YRX4-F1
#
_entry.id   AF-A0A0F4YRX4-F1
#
_cell.length_a   1.000
_cell.length_b   1.000
_cell.length_c   1.000
_cell.angle_alpha   90.00
_cell.angle_beta   90.00
_cell.angle_gamma   90.00
#
_symmetry.space_group_name_H-M   'P 1'
#
loop_
_entity.id
_entity.type
_entity.pdbx_description
1 polymer ?
#
loop_
_entity_poly.entity_id
_entity_poly.type
_entity_poly.pdbx_seq_one_letter_code
_entity_poly.pdbx_strand_id
1 'polypeptide(L)'
;MPRKTADSAVHQEGRILLAIKAFNDGQFKSIQAAAQAYNVPHPTLYHRLRGRTARVDATPNSKKLTTTEESMLVKWILSMDQQGLPPRITICWVRRFINRHHELKSKYSRRHDHQRALCEDPKLIKEWFQRVLEAVQKYGITKQDIYNFDETGFSMGMISTAKLLLALNLGAGLKQYNQGIENG
;
A
#
# COMPACT_ATOMS: atom_id res chain seq x y z
N MET A 1 36.33 12.58 -8.08
CA MET A 1 35.73 13.28 -9.24
C MET A 1 34.48 14.03 -8.80
N PRO A 2 34.27 15.29 -9.21
CA PRO A 2 33.09 16.05 -8.83
C PRO A 2 31.83 15.41 -9.45
N ARG A 3 30.80 15.20 -8.62
CA ARG A 3 29.49 14.72 -9.09
C ARG A 3 28.80 15.85 -9.85
N LYS A 4 28.28 15.57 -11.04
CA LYS A 4 27.42 16.52 -11.77
C LYS A 4 26.21 16.84 -10.89
N THR A 5 25.91 18.12 -10.72
CA THR A 5 24.73 18.60 -9.99
C THR A 5 23.45 18.16 -10.72
N ALA A 6 22.39 17.85 -9.97
CA ALA A 6 21.13 17.34 -10.53
C ALA A 6 20.55 18.29 -11.60
N ASP A 7 20.68 19.61 -11.39
CA ASP A 7 20.21 20.65 -12.31
C ASP A 7 20.89 20.55 -13.67
N SER A 8 22.20 20.25 -13.71
CA SER A 8 22.94 20.07 -14.97
C SER A 8 22.43 18.89 -15.78
N ALA A 9 21.93 17.83 -15.14
CA ALA A 9 21.43 16.64 -15.82
C ALA A 9 20.03 16.87 -16.42
N VAL A 10 19.15 17.57 -15.68
CA VAL A 10 17.81 17.94 -16.15
C VAL A 10 17.90 18.88 -17.36
N HIS A 11 18.78 19.88 -17.31
CA HIS A 11 19.04 20.78 -18.45
C HIS A 11 19.68 20.06 -19.65
N GLN A 12 20.32 18.90 -19.44
CA GLN A 12 20.93 18.11 -20.52
C GLN A 12 19.88 17.24 -21.24
N GLU A 13 18.97 16.59 -20.51
CA GLU A 13 17.87 15.81 -21.11
C GLU A 13 16.94 16.70 -21.95
N GLY A 14 16.59 17.89 -21.47
CA GLY A 14 15.75 18.84 -22.23
C GLY A 14 16.37 19.24 -23.57
N ARG A 15 17.67 19.49 -23.61
CA ARG A 15 18.41 19.80 -24.85
C ARG A 15 18.44 18.62 -25.82
N ILE A 16 18.58 17.41 -25.30
CA ILE A 16 18.53 16.19 -26.11
C ILE A 16 17.15 16.02 -26.76
N LEU A 17 16.06 16.22 -26.01
CA LEU A 17 14.70 16.11 -26.54
C LEU A 17 14.40 17.17 -27.60
N LEU A 18 14.84 18.42 -27.39
CA LEU A 18 14.73 19.48 -28.39
C LEU A 18 15.49 19.16 -29.67
N ALA A 19 16.72 18.62 -29.55
CA ALA A 19 17.52 18.22 -30.70
C ALA A 19 16.89 17.05 -31.49
N ILE A 20 16.31 16.06 -30.80
CA ILE A 20 15.57 14.96 -31.44
C ILE A 20 14.36 15.51 -32.21
N LYS A 21 13.58 16.40 -31.58
CA LYS A 21 12.41 17.01 -32.20
C LYS A 21 12.79 17.79 -33.45
N ALA A 22 13.78 18.68 -33.36
CA ALA A 22 14.21 19.51 -34.48
C ALA A 22 14.81 18.68 -35.64
N PHE A 23 15.48 17.56 -35.34
CA PHE A 23 15.96 16.63 -36.36
C PHE A 23 14.79 15.91 -37.06
N ASN A 24 13.81 15.41 -36.31
CA ASN A 24 12.62 14.76 -36.86
C ASN A 24 11.72 15.74 -37.65
N ASP A 25 11.65 16.99 -37.23
CA ASP A 25 10.95 18.08 -37.93
C ASP A 25 11.69 18.53 -39.21
N GLY A 26 12.83 17.91 -39.54
CA GLY A 26 13.59 18.16 -40.76
C GLY A 26 14.41 19.45 -40.76
N GLN A 27 14.56 20.12 -39.60
CA GLN A 27 15.33 21.37 -39.51
C GLN A 27 16.83 21.18 -39.77
N PHE A 28 17.33 19.95 -39.59
CA PHE A 28 18.74 19.61 -39.79
C PHE A 28 18.86 18.38 -40.70
N LYS A 29 19.75 18.48 -41.71
CA LYS A 29 20.05 17.38 -42.64
C LYS A 29 20.95 16.30 -42.03
N SER A 30 21.61 16.59 -40.90
CA SER A 30 22.52 15.67 -40.23
C SER A 30 22.33 15.69 -38.72
N ILE A 31 22.53 14.52 -38.10
CA ILE A 31 22.48 14.38 -36.63
C ILE A 31 23.58 15.24 -35.99
N GLN A 32 24.72 15.39 -36.65
CA GLN A 32 25.84 16.20 -36.19
C GLN A 32 25.50 17.69 -36.14
N ALA A 33 24.78 18.22 -37.13
CA ALA A 33 24.36 19.62 -37.13
C ALA A 33 23.37 19.91 -35.99
N ALA A 34 22.40 19.02 -35.77
CA ALA A 34 21.47 19.12 -34.63
C ALA A 34 22.22 19.03 -33.28
N ALA A 35 23.16 18.10 -33.15
CA ALA A 35 23.97 17.94 -31.94
C ALA A 35 24.77 19.22 -31.60
N GLN A 36 25.38 19.86 -32.60
CA GLN A 36 26.10 21.12 -32.42
C GLN A 36 25.17 22.29 -32.06
N ALA A 37 24.04 22.43 -32.76
CA ALA A 37 23.09 23.51 -32.52
C ALA A 37 22.53 23.52 -31.09
N TYR A 38 22.27 22.34 -30.53
CA TYR A 38 21.73 22.19 -29.17
C TYR A 38 22.79 21.91 -28.10
N ASN A 39 24.07 21.95 -28.45
CA ASN A 39 25.21 21.66 -27.56
C ASN A 39 25.05 20.33 -26.81
N VAL A 40 24.79 19.26 -27.57
CA VAL A 40 24.64 17.89 -27.09
C VAL A 40 25.73 17.02 -27.74
N PRO A 41 26.36 16.08 -27.02
CA PRO A 41 27.29 15.14 -27.64
C PRO A 41 26.61 14.32 -28.74
N HIS A 42 27.17 14.35 -29.95
CA HIS A 42 26.66 13.58 -31.09
C HIS A 42 26.39 12.10 -30.77
N PRO A 43 27.28 11.35 -30.07
CA PRO A 43 27.02 9.95 -29.73
C PRO A 43 25.75 9.77 -28.88
N THR A 44 25.48 10.70 -27.97
CA THR A 44 24.28 10.69 -27.13
C THR A 44 23.03 10.86 -27.98
N LEU A 45 23.01 11.86 -28.87
CA LEU A 45 21.87 12.10 -29.76
C LEU A 45 21.61 10.91 -30.71
N TYR A 46 22.68 10.38 -31.32
CA TYR A 46 22.62 9.20 -32.18
C TYR A 46 22.02 7.97 -31.48
N HIS A 47 22.44 7.70 -30.24
CA HIS A 47 21.90 6.58 -29.48
C HIS A 47 20.43 6.78 -29.07
N ARG A 48 20.01 8.01 -28.77
CA ARG A 48 18.61 8.31 -28.45
C ARG A 48 17.70 8.16 -29.66
N LEU A 49 18.13 8.62 -30.84
CA LEU A 49 17.42 8.41 -32.10
C LEU A 49 17.25 6.92 -32.44
N ARG A 50 18.17 6.06 -31.98
CA ARG A 50 18.10 4.60 -32.11
C ARG A 50 17.35 3.89 -30.97
N GLY A 51 16.59 4.64 -30.15
CA GLY A 51 15.67 4.07 -29.17
C GLY A 51 16.23 3.83 -27.76
N ARG A 52 17.43 4.34 -27.42
CA ARG A 52 17.84 4.37 -26.00
C ARG A 52 17.02 5.42 -25.25
N THR A 53 16.47 5.07 -24.10
CA THR A 53 15.74 5.99 -23.22
C THR A 53 16.65 6.66 -22.20
N ALA A 54 16.18 7.73 -21.56
CA ALA A 54 16.93 8.37 -20.47
C ALA A 54 17.05 7.41 -19.29
N ARG A 55 18.13 7.54 -18.52
CA ARG A 55 18.30 6.73 -17.31
C ARG A 55 17.18 6.98 -16.29
N VAL A 56 16.62 8.18 -16.27
CA VAL A 56 15.47 8.54 -15.40
C VAL A 56 14.19 7.84 -15.83
N ASP A 57 14.03 7.58 -17.13
CA ASP A 57 12.84 6.92 -17.71
C ASP A 57 13.00 5.40 -17.81
N ALA A 58 14.25 4.91 -17.79
CA ALA A 58 14.55 3.49 -17.84
C ALA A 58 14.10 2.79 -16.55
N THR A 59 13.31 1.73 -16.71
CA THR A 59 12.94 0.87 -15.59
C THR A 59 14.20 0.17 -15.03
N PRO A 60 14.47 0.25 -13.73
CA PRO A 60 15.57 -0.50 -13.14
C PRO A 60 15.35 -2.01 -13.34
N ASN A 61 16.38 -2.77 -13.70
CA ASN A 61 16.32 -4.24 -13.85
C ASN A 61 15.75 -4.97 -12.61
N SER A 62 15.75 -4.31 -11.45
CA SER A 62 15.17 -4.82 -10.20
C SER A 62 13.65 -4.69 -10.09
N LYS A 63 12.96 -4.05 -11.04
CA LYS A 63 11.49 -3.98 -11.09
C LYS A 63 10.95 -5.02 -12.08
N LYS A 64 10.45 -6.14 -11.54
CA LYS A 64 9.83 -7.22 -12.34
C LYS A 64 8.42 -6.90 -12.82
N LEU A 65 7.75 -5.93 -12.18
CA LEU A 65 6.41 -5.46 -12.54
C LEU A 65 6.52 -4.08 -13.18
N THR A 66 5.76 -3.87 -14.24
CA THR A 66 5.58 -2.55 -14.86
C THR A 66 4.76 -1.64 -13.95
N THR A 67 4.87 -0.32 -14.13
CA THR A 67 4.12 0.66 -13.33
C THR A 67 2.60 0.42 -13.40
N THR A 68 2.09 0.01 -14.57
CA THR A 68 0.68 -0.30 -14.77
C THR A 68 0.26 -1.54 -14.00
N GLU A 69 1.03 -2.62 -14.07
CA GLU A 69 0.77 -3.84 -13.30
C GLU A 69 0.85 -3.60 -11.80
N GLU A 70 1.84 -2.81 -11.34
CA GLU A 70 1.94 -2.41 -9.93
C GLU A 70 0.68 -1.65 -9.50
N SER A 71 0.17 -0.73 -10.33
CA SER A 71 -1.05 0.03 -10.04
C SER A 71 -2.31 -0.84 -10.00
N MET A 72 -2.42 -1.83 -10.89
CA MET A 72 -3.51 -2.80 -10.86
C MET A 72 -3.47 -3.66 -9.59
N LEU A 73 -2.28 -4.06 -9.16
CA LEU A 73 -2.10 -4.83 -7.93
C LEU A 73 -2.50 -4.02 -6.70
N VAL A 74 -2.14 -2.73 -6.62
CA VAL A 74 -2.59 -1.82 -5.56
C VAL A 74 -4.11 -1.74 -5.53
N LYS A 75 -4.75 -1.47 -6.69
CA LYS A 75 -6.22 -1.40 -6.78
C LYS A 75 -6.90 -2.70 -6.33
N TRP A 76 -6.36 -3.84 -6.72
CA TRP A 76 -6.87 -5.14 -6.29
C TRP A 76 -6.76 -5.33 -4.78
N ILE A 77 -5.61 -5.00 -4.17
CA ILE A 77 -5.42 -5.07 -2.70
C ILE A 77 -6.43 -4.18 -1.97
N LEU A 78 -6.66 -2.95 -2.45
CA LEU A 78 -7.63 -2.03 -1.86
C LEU A 78 -9.07 -2.55 -1.96
N SER A 79 -9.43 -3.15 -3.10
CA SER A 79 -10.75 -3.78 -3.29
C SER A 79 -10.98 -4.95 -2.33
N MET A 80 -9.97 -5.80 -2.14
CA MET A 80 -10.02 -6.94 -1.21
C MET A 80 -10.18 -6.49 0.25
N ASP A 81 -9.54 -5.37 0.63
CA ASP A 81 -9.67 -4.78 1.97
C ASP A 81 -11.09 -4.25 2.23
N GLN A 82 -11.71 -3.61 1.23
CA GLN A 82 -13.11 -3.18 1.31
C GLN A 82 -14.09 -4.34 1.52
N GLN A 83 -13.76 -5.52 0.99
CA GLN A 83 -14.55 -6.74 1.16
C GLN A 83 -14.27 -7.45 2.51
N GLY A 84 -13.39 -6.90 3.35
CA GLY A 84 -13.02 -7.50 4.63
C GLY A 84 -12.14 -8.75 4.51
N LEU A 85 -11.60 -9.02 3.32
CA LEU A 85 -10.75 -10.18 3.02
C LEU A 85 -9.35 -9.73 2.56
N PRO A 86 -8.59 -9.02 3.40
CA PRO A 86 -7.27 -8.52 3.00
C PRO A 86 -6.33 -9.68 2.65
N PRO A 87 -5.56 -9.58 1.54
CA PRO A 87 -4.70 -10.65 1.08
C PRO A 87 -3.55 -10.90 2.08
N ARG A 88 -3.30 -12.19 2.37
CA ARG A 88 -2.14 -12.65 3.15
C ARG A 88 -0.92 -12.71 2.26
N ILE A 89 0.16 -12.03 2.65
CA ILE A 89 1.39 -12.03 1.85
C ILE A 89 2.61 -12.33 2.72
N THR A 90 3.44 -13.27 2.26
CA THR A 90 4.50 -13.91 3.04
C THR A 90 5.92 -13.50 2.64
N ILE A 91 6.11 -12.57 1.69
CA ILE A 91 7.41 -12.40 1.00
C ILE A 91 8.04 -11.01 1.23
N CYS A 92 9.39 -10.96 1.23
CA CYS A 92 10.20 -9.77 1.44
C CYS A 92 9.96 -8.62 0.44
N TRP A 93 9.51 -8.90 -0.79
CA TRP A 93 9.24 -7.85 -1.79
C TRP A 93 8.13 -6.89 -1.33
N VAL A 94 7.19 -7.37 -0.50
CA VAL A 94 6.07 -6.61 0.05
C VAL A 94 6.55 -5.40 0.83
N ARG A 95 7.65 -5.52 1.59
CA ARG A 95 8.19 -4.38 2.35
C ARG A 95 8.64 -3.25 1.42
N ARG A 96 9.35 -3.58 0.34
CA ARG A 96 9.78 -2.59 -0.67
C ARG A 96 8.58 -2.04 -1.46
N PHE A 97 7.55 -2.84 -1.66
CA PHE A 97 6.32 -2.42 -2.33
C PHE A 97 5.50 -1.43 -1.48
N ILE A 98 5.25 -1.75 -0.20
CA ILE A 98 4.58 -0.84 0.74
C ILE A 98 5.33 0.49 0.86
N ASN A 99 6.67 0.45 0.96
CA ASN A 99 7.46 1.69 1.06
C ASN A 99 7.33 2.59 -0.19
N ARG A 100 6.97 2.04 -1.35
CA ARG A 100 6.71 2.82 -2.57
C ARG A 100 5.26 3.30 -2.67
N HIS A 101 4.31 2.58 -2.06
CA HIS A 101 2.88 2.87 -2.09
C HIS A 101 2.40 3.22 -0.68
N HIS A 102 2.51 4.50 -0.33
CA HIS A 102 2.09 5.02 0.98
C HIS A 102 0.58 4.86 1.24
N GLU A 103 -0.23 4.56 0.22
CA GLU A 103 -1.65 4.22 0.34
C GLU A 103 -1.90 2.88 1.05
N LEU A 104 -0.89 2.00 1.12
CA LEU A 104 -0.99 0.68 1.72
C LEU A 104 -0.27 0.66 3.08
N LYS A 105 -0.86 -0.04 4.05
CA LYS A 105 -0.20 -0.41 5.31
C LYS A 105 -0.18 -1.91 5.49
N SER A 106 0.90 -2.43 6.04
CA SER A 106 0.89 -3.79 6.56
C SER A 106 0.54 -3.80 8.04
N LYS A 107 -0.38 -4.67 8.43
CA LYS A 107 -0.71 -4.96 9.83
C LYS A 107 -0.61 -6.46 10.06
N TYR A 108 -0.11 -6.87 11.22
CA TYR A 108 -0.20 -8.26 11.62
C TYR A 108 -1.61 -8.55 12.13
N SER A 109 -2.23 -9.61 11.61
CA SER A 109 -3.47 -10.11 12.17
C SER A 109 -3.19 -10.63 13.58
N ARG A 110 -3.95 -10.14 14.57
CA ARG A 110 -3.96 -10.73 15.91
C ARG A 110 -4.88 -11.94 15.87
N ARG A 111 -4.49 -12.99 16.56
CA ARG A 111 -5.26 -14.22 16.63
C ARG A 111 -6.49 -13.96 17.49
N HIS A 112 -7.66 -14.25 16.94
CA HIS A 112 -8.79 -14.58 17.77
C HIS A 112 -8.53 -15.96 18.37
N ASP A 113 -8.75 -16.09 19.67
CA ASP A 113 -8.60 -17.36 20.37
C ASP A 113 -9.64 -18.33 19.82
N HIS A 114 -9.19 -19.35 19.10
CA HIS A 114 -10.05 -20.30 18.39
C HIS A 114 -10.91 -21.11 19.38
N GLN A 115 -10.39 -21.36 20.59
CA GLN A 115 -11.17 -22.00 21.65
C GLN A 115 -12.30 -21.09 22.14
N ARG A 116 -12.08 -19.76 22.20
CA ARG A 116 -13.17 -18.81 22.47
C ARG A 116 -14.23 -18.84 21.38
N ALA A 117 -13.83 -18.70 20.11
CA ALA A 117 -14.78 -18.66 18.99
C ALA A 117 -15.63 -19.94 18.85
N LEU A 118 -15.10 -21.12 19.24
CA LEU A 118 -15.85 -22.38 19.24
C LEU A 118 -16.74 -22.58 20.48
N CYS A 119 -16.38 -21.95 21.61
CA CYS A 119 -17.18 -21.99 22.84
C CYS A 119 -18.23 -20.87 22.91
N GLU A 120 -18.22 -19.95 21.97
CA GLU A 120 -19.14 -18.82 21.84
C GLU A 120 -20.43 -19.26 21.11
N ASP A 121 -21.39 -19.86 21.83
CA ASP A 121 -22.75 -20.04 21.31
C ASP A 121 -23.44 -18.65 21.25
N PRO A 122 -23.82 -18.15 20.06
CA PRO A 122 -24.44 -16.84 19.92
C PRO A 122 -25.72 -16.68 20.75
N LYS A 123 -26.46 -17.78 21.02
CA LYS A 123 -27.66 -17.74 21.86
C LYS A 123 -27.28 -17.56 23.33
N LEU A 124 -26.32 -18.34 23.82
CA LEU A 124 -25.82 -18.29 25.19
C LEU A 124 -25.24 -16.90 25.53
N ILE A 125 -24.50 -16.31 24.59
CA ILE A 125 -23.92 -14.96 24.77
C ILE A 125 -25.02 -13.91 24.87
N LYS A 126 -26.01 -13.95 23.96
CA LYS A 126 -27.13 -13.02 23.98
C LYS A 126 -27.94 -13.13 25.27
N GLU A 127 -28.26 -14.35 25.69
CA GLU A 127 -28.99 -14.59 26.95
C GLU A 127 -28.20 -14.12 28.18
N TRP A 128 -26.88 -14.31 28.19
CA TRP A 128 -26.03 -13.82 29.28
C TRP A 128 -26.04 -12.28 29.35
N PHE A 129 -25.83 -11.58 28.22
CA PHE A 129 -25.87 -10.12 28.19
C PHE A 129 -27.25 -9.57 28.58
N GLN A 130 -28.32 -10.25 28.15
CA GLN A 130 -29.69 -9.89 28.52
C GLN A 130 -29.90 -9.94 30.05
N ARG A 131 -29.44 -11.02 30.69
CA ARG A 131 -29.51 -11.16 32.17
C ARG A 131 -28.68 -10.12 32.89
N VAL A 132 -27.51 -9.77 32.36
CA VAL A 132 -26.66 -8.71 32.91
C VAL A 132 -27.34 -7.35 32.81
N LEU A 133 -27.97 -7.02 31.69
CA LEU A 133 -28.72 -5.78 31.51
C LEU A 133 -29.93 -5.70 32.45
N GLU A 134 -30.66 -6.79 32.63
CA GLU A 134 -31.77 -6.89 33.58
C GLU A 134 -31.30 -6.69 35.03
N ALA A 135 -30.16 -7.28 35.41
CA ALA A 135 -29.58 -7.08 36.74
C ALA A 135 -29.12 -5.62 36.95
N VAL A 136 -28.47 -5.02 35.96
CA VAL A 136 -28.05 -3.60 35.99
C VAL A 136 -29.27 -2.68 36.14
N GLN A 137 -30.36 -2.93 35.42
CA GLN A 137 -31.61 -2.18 35.58
C GLN A 137 -32.25 -2.40 36.96
N LYS A 138 -32.33 -3.65 37.41
CA LYS A 138 -32.99 -4.02 38.69
C LYS A 138 -32.28 -3.40 39.90
N TYR A 139 -30.95 -3.38 39.89
CA TYR A 139 -30.15 -2.84 40.98
C TYR A 139 -29.72 -1.38 40.77
N GLY A 140 -30.15 -0.74 39.67
CA GLY A 140 -29.84 0.65 39.37
C GLY A 140 -28.34 0.93 39.24
N ILE A 141 -27.57 -0.05 38.78
CA ILE A 141 -26.10 0.04 38.69
C ILE A 141 -25.76 1.09 37.63
N THR A 142 -25.06 2.14 38.04
CA THR A 142 -24.64 3.18 37.09
C THR A 142 -23.45 2.70 36.27
N LYS A 143 -23.27 3.22 35.05
CA LYS A 143 -22.11 2.85 34.21
C LYS A 143 -20.77 3.11 34.91
N GLN A 144 -20.75 4.04 35.85
CA GLN A 144 -19.59 4.46 36.63
C GLN A 144 -19.16 3.40 37.66
N ASP A 145 -20.08 2.50 38.06
CA ASP A 145 -19.83 1.44 39.04
C ASP A 145 -19.47 0.09 38.39
N ILE A 146 -19.35 0.06 37.05
CA ILE A 146 -18.99 -1.14 36.29
C ILE A 146 -17.47 -1.14 36.11
N TYR A 147 -16.80 -1.98 36.88
CA TYR A 147 -15.35 -2.18 36.79
C TYR A 147 -15.02 -3.50 36.07
N ASN A 148 -14.07 -3.45 35.14
CA ASN A 148 -13.50 -4.67 34.56
C ASN A 148 -12.54 -5.30 35.57
N PHE A 149 -12.64 -6.61 35.75
CA PHE A 149 -11.73 -7.39 36.59
C PHE A 149 -10.92 -8.32 35.68
N ASP A 150 -9.83 -7.81 35.08
CA ASP A 150 -8.99 -8.54 34.12
C ASP A 150 -7.49 -8.53 34.46
N GLU A 151 -6.98 -9.60 35.08
CA GLU A 151 -5.56 -9.98 35.15
C GLU A 151 -5.53 -11.40 35.79
N THR A 152 -4.83 -12.46 35.37
CA THR A 152 -3.63 -12.70 34.56
C THR A 152 -3.66 -14.18 34.11
N GLY A 153 -3.21 -14.54 32.90
CA GLY A 153 -3.11 -15.95 32.47
C GLY A 153 -2.25 -16.19 31.22
N PHE A 154 -1.00 -16.58 31.44
CA PHE A 154 -0.12 -17.19 30.42
C PHE A 154 -0.50 -18.67 30.18
N SER A 155 -0.51 -19.17 28.93
CA SER A 155 0.30 -20.33 28.47
C SER A 155 -0.15 -21.01 27.15
N MET A 156 0.88 -21.33 26.34
CA MET A 156 1.13 -22.50 25.47
C MET A 156 0.08 -23.03 24.47
N GLY A 157 0.42 -22.91 23.18
CA GLY A 157 -0.28 -23.56 22.06
C GLY A 157 0.01 -22.85 20.73
N MET A 158 1.27 -22.92 20.26
CA MET A 158 1.75 -22.14 19.12
C MET A 158 1.12 -22.60 17.79
N ILE A 159 0.32 -21.73 17.18
CA ILE A 159 0.21 -21.63 15.71
C ILE A 159 0.66 -20.19 15.36
N SER A 160 1.11 -19.90 14.13
CA SER A 160 1.86 -18.67 13.79
C SER A 160 1.02 -17.40 13.45
N THR A 161 1.61 -16.22 13.66
CA THR A 161 1.09 -14.89 13.24
C THR A 161 1.22 -14.65 11.73
N ALA A 162 0.22 -14.01 11.10
CA ALA A 162 0.22 -13.69 9.67
C ALA A 162 0.19 -12.19 9.39
N LYS A 163 0.89 -11.77 8.33
CA LYS A 163 0.96 -10.37 7.87
C LYS A 163 -0.14 -10.11 6.83
N LEU A 164 -0.94 -9.08 7.07
CA LEU A 164 -2.00 -8.60 6.19
C LEU A 164 -1.62 -7.24 5.59
N LEU A 165 -2.09 -6.96 4.37
CA LEU A 165 -2.09 -5.62 3.78
C LEU A 165 -3.48 -5.01 3.91
N LEU A 166 -3.53 -3.77 4.38
CA LEU A 166 -4.75 -2.99 4.60
C LEU A 166 -4.56 -1.62 3.94
N ALA A 167 -5.66 -0.97 3.56
CA ALA A 167 -5.62 0.43 3.14
C ALA A 167 -5.21 1.33 4.32
N LEU A 168 -4.50 2.41 4.02
CA LEU A 168 -4.18 3.45 5.02
C LEU A 168 -5.44 4.30 5.26
N ASN A 169 -6.35 3.79 6.08
CA ASN A 169 -7.61 4.39 6.58
C ASN A 169 -7.99 5.77 6.00
N LEU A 170 -9.02 5.82 5.16
CA LEU A 170 -10.19 6.63 5.52
C LEU A 170 -11.06 5.74 6.41
N GLY A 171 -10.99 5.97 7.72
CA GLY A 171 -11.62 5.15 8.76
C GLY A 171 -13.16 5.17 8.74
N ALA A 172 -13.76 4.53 7.74
CA ALA A 172 -15.22 4.40 7.61
C ALA A 172 -15.72 2.95 7.67
N GLY A 173 -14.89 1.95 7.32
CA GLY A 173 -15.34 0.55 7.18
C GLY A 173 -15.58 -0.21 8.49
N LEU A 174 -15.00 0.22 9.61
CA LEU A 174 -15.18 -0.46 10.91
C LEU A 174 -16.32 0.12 11.78
N LYS A 175 -17.07 1.12 11.28
CA LYS A 175 -18.26 1.62 11.98
C LYS A 175 -19.55 0.87 11.60
N GLN A 176 -19.60 0.19 10.45
CA GLN A 176 -20.85 -0.43 9.97
C GLN A 176 -21.18 -1.77 10.64
N TYR A 177 -20.23 -2.42 11.30
CA TYR A 177 -20.50 -3.72 11.96
C TYR A 177 -21.24 -3.58 13.30
N ASN A 178 -21.20 -2.41 13.95
CA ASN A 178 -21.87 -2.20 15.24
C ASN A 178 -23.28 -1.61 15.10
N GLN A 179 -23.72 -1.25 13.89
CA GLN A 179 -25.01 -0.60 13.65
C GLN A 179 -26.11 -1.57 13.17
N GLY A 180 -25.74 -2.83 12.91
CA GLY A 180 -26.67 -3.91 12.52
C GLY A 180 -27.23 -4.74 13.70
N ILE A 181 -26.88 -4.42 14.95
CA ILE A 181 -27.39 -5.12 16.14
C ILE A 181 -28.47 -4.30 16.88
N GLU A 182 -28.65 -3.01 16.57
CA GLU A 182 -29.64 -2.15 17.25
C GLU A 182 -30.99 -1.99 16.52
N ASN A 183 -31.20 -2.62 15.36
CA ASN A 183 -32.46 -2.51 14.60
C ASN A 183 -33.12 -3.86 14.29
N GLY A 184 -32.97 -4.84 15.19
CA GLY A 184 -33.69 -6.12 15.14
C GLY A 184 -34.59 -6.29 16.36
#